data_AF-M9QLN3-F1
#
_entry.id   AF-M9QLN3-F1
#
_cell.length_a   1.000
_cell.length_b   1.000
_cell.length_c   1.000
_cell.angle_alpha   90.00
_cell.angle_beta   90.00
_cell.angle_gamma   90.00
#
_symmetry.space_group_name_H-M   'P 1'
#
loop_
_entity.id
_entity.type
_entity.pdbx_description
1 polymer ?
#
loop_
_entity_poly.entity_id
_entity_poly.type
_entity_poly.pdbx_seq_one_letter_code
_entity_poly.pdbx_strand_id
1 'polypeptide(L)'
;ESIKSKGQLIVGVKNDVPHYALLDQATGEIKGFEVDVAKLLAKSILGDDKKIKLVAVNAKTRGPLLDNGSVDAVIATFTITPERKRIYNFSEPYYQDAIGLLVLKEKNYKSLADMKGANIGVAQAATTKKAIG
;
A
#
# COMPACT_ATOMS: atom_id res chain seq x y z
N GLU A 1 -15.70 -0.28 18.19
CA GLU A 1 -16.78 -1.26 18.49
C GLU A 1 -16.90 -2.41 17.48
N SER A 2 -17.16 -2.20 16.18
CA SER A 2 -17.39 -3.32 15.23
C SER A 2 -16.22 -4.31 15.11
N ILE A 3 -14.97 -3.83 15.05
CA ILE A 3 -13.76 -4.68 14.98
C ILE A 3 -13.58 -5.53 16.25
N LYS A 4 -13.84 -4.95 17.43
CA LYS A 4 -13.76 -5.69 18.70
C LYS A 4 -14.84 -6.76 18.78
N SER A 5 -16.07 -6.44 18.34
CA SER A 5 -17.18 -7.39 18.31
C SER A 5 -16.92 -8.57 17.38
N LYS A 6 -16.31 -8.35 16.20
CA LYS A 6 -16.00 -9.44 15.26
C LYS A 6 -14.72 -10.21 15.61
N GLY A 7 -13.92 -9.70 16.54
CA GLY A 7 -12.72 -10.37 17.06
C GLY A 7 -11.57 -10.52 16.07
N GLN A 8 -11.61 -9.82 14.93
CA GLN A 8 -10.58 -9.88 13.90
C GLN A 8 -10.49 -8.52 13.18
N LEU A 9 -9.27 -8.08 12.83
CA LEU A 9 -9.04 -6.91 11.99
C LEU A 9 -8.79 -7.37 10.54
N ILE A 10 -9.50 -6.82 9.56
CA ILE A 10 -9.30 -7.13 8.14
C ILE A 10 -8.52 -5.98 7.50
N VAL A 11 -7.30 -6.24 6.99
CA VAL A 11 -6.42 -5.20 6.46
C VAL A 11 -6.08 -5.47 5.00
N GLY A 12 -6.31 -4.47 4.16
CA GLY A 12 -5.81 -4.44 2.78
C GLY A 12 -4.32 -4.14 2.74
N VAL A 13 -3.51 -5.09 2.25
CA VAL A 13 -2.07 -4.96 2.06
C VAL A 13 -1.69 -5.28 0.62
N LYS A 14 -0.55 -4.76 0.14
CA LYS A 14 0.00 -5.22 -1.13
C LYS A 14 0.54 -6.65 -1.02
N ASN A 15 0.86 -7.24 -2.16
CA ASN A 15 1.51 -8.56 -2.22
C ASN A 15 2.61 -8.65 -3.29
N ASP A 16 2.96 -7.52 -3.89
CA ASP A 16 3.82 -7.39 -5.05
C ASP A 16 4.92 -6.32 -4.87
N VAL A 17 5.09 -5.79 -3.65
CA VAL A 17 6.09 -4.75 -3.36
C VAL A 17 7.10 -5.30 -2.36
N PRO A 18 8.31 -5.68 -2.82
CA PRO A 18 9.38 -6.15 -1.95
C PRO A 18 9.63 -5.20 -0.78
N HIS A 19 9.96 -5.78 0.38
CA HIS A 19 10.15 -5.11 1.68
C HIS A 19 8.89 -4.52 2.33
N TYR A 20 7.93 -4.01 1.55
CA TYR A 20 6.67 -3.49 2.08
C TYR A 20 5.67 -4.61 2.37
N ALA A 21 5.27 -5.33 1.33
CA ALA A 21 4.41 -6.50 1.44
C ALA A 21 4.53 -7.34 0.15
N LEU A 22 5.02 -8.57 0.30
CA LEU A 22 5.29 -9.51 -0.79
C LEU A 22 4.70 -10.88 -0.45
N LEU A 23 4.04 -11.49 -1.43
CA LEU A 23 3.60 -12.88 -1.33
C LEU A 23 4.81 -13.81 -1.42
N ASP A 24 5.03 -14.59 -0.38
CA ASP A 24 5.93 -15.72 -0.38
C ASP A 24 5.24 -16.88 -1.12
N GLN A 25 5.73 -17.21 -2.32
CA GLN A 25 5.11 -18.26 -3.15
C GLN A 25 5.24 -19.66 -2.56
N ALA A 26 6.22 -19.90 -1.68
CA ALA A 26 6.41 -21.21 -1.06
C ALA A 26 5.43 -21.44 0.09
N THR A 27 5.13 -20.40 0.86
CA THR A 27 4.25 -20.49 2.04
C THR A 27 2.83 -20.01 1.78
N GLY A 28 2.61 -19.21 0.73
CA GLY A 28 1.34 -18.52 0.47
C GLY A 28 1.09 -17.32 1.40
N GLU A 29 2.06 -16.97 2.26
CA GLU A 29 1.92 -15.88 3.22
C GLU A 29 2.38 -14.55 2.63
N ILE A 30 1.69 -13.46 2.98
CA ILE A 30 2.16 -12.11 2.68
C ILE A 30 3.04 -11.65 3.85
N LYS A 31 4.26 -11.20 3.55
CA LYS A 31 5.25 -10.75 4.54
C LYS A 31 5.82 -9.39 4.15
N GLY A 32 6.25 -8.62 5.14
CA GLY A 32 6.93 -7.34 4.95
C GLY A 32 6.56 -6.31 6.02
N PHE A 33 7.18 -5.15 5.92
CA PHE A 33 7.02 -4.05 6.86
C PHE A 33 5.55 -3.65 7.08
N GLU A 34 4.74 -3.54 6.01
CA GLU A 34 3.33 -3.13 6.13
C GLU A 34 2.46 -4.23 6.77
N VAL A 35 2.87 -5.49 6.68
CA VAL A 35 2.24 -6.60 7.41
C VAL A 35 2.53 -6.50 8.90
N ASP A 36 3.75 -6.10 9.27
CA ASP A 36 4.12 -5.92 10.68
C ASP A 36 3.40 -4.71 11.29
N VAL A 37 3.24 -3.61 10.55
CA VAL A 37 2.39 -2.48 10.97
C VAL A 37 0.94 -2.93 11.17
N ALA A 38 0.40 -3.77 10.27
CA ALA A 38 -0.95 -4.29 10.39
C ALA A 38 -1.14 -5.17 11.64
N LYS A 39 -0.16 -6.03 11.94
CA LYS A 39 -0.11 -6.86 13.15
C LYS A 39 -0.06 -6.02 14.42
N LEU A 40 0.74 -4.95 14.44
CA LEU A 40 0.80 -4.01 15.57
C LEU A 40 -0.54 -3.31 15.78
N LEU A 41 -1.24 -2.93 14.71
CA LEU A 41 -2.58 -2.36 14.78
C LEU A 41 -3.59 -3.36 15.36
N ALA A 42 -3.57 -4.62 14.90
CA ALA A 42 -4.40 -5.68 15.47
C ALA A 42 -4.13 -5.89 16.96
N LYS A 43 -2.85 -5.95 17.37
CA LYS A 43 -2.47 -6.06 18.78
C LYS A 43 -2.97 -4.89 19.62
N SER A 44 -2.89 -3.67 19.10
CA SER A 44 -3.38 -2.46 19.79
C SER A 44 -4.90 -2.48 20.00
N ILE A 45 -5.67 -2.97 19.02
CA ILE A 45 -7.14 -2.97 19.07
C ILE A 45 -7.69 -4.18 19.83
N LEU A 46 -7.11 -5.36 19.62
CA LEU A 46 -7.64 -6.66 20.02
C LEU A 46 -6.80 -7.40 21.07
N GLY A 47 -5.64 -6.86 21.43
CA GLY A 47 -4.70 -7.48 22.37
C GLY A 47 -3.87 -8.64 21.79
N ASP A 48 -4.05 -8.97 20.50
CA ASP A 48 -3.44 -10.13 19.85
C ASP A 48 -3.11 -9.79 18.38
N ASP A 49 -1.84 -9.93 18.00
CA ASP A 49 -1.37 -9.65 16.63
C ASP A 49 -1.79 -10.73 15.62
N LYS A 50 -2.26 -11.89 16.08
CA LYS A 50 -2.76 -12.98 15.24
C LYS A 50 -4.21 -12.80 14.84
N LYS A 51 -4.95 -11.88 15.48
CA LYS A 51 -6.35 -11.55 15.15
C LYS A 51 -6.45 -10.63 13.94
N ILE A 52 -5.77 -11.00 12.86
CA ILE A 52 -5.71 -10.25 11.61
C ILE A 52 -6.05 -11.15 10.42
N LYS A 53 -6.75 -10.58 9.43
CA LYS A 53 -6.96 -11.15 8.10
C LYS A 53 -6.39 -10.20 7.06
N LEU A 54 -5.40 -10.66 6.31
CA LEU A 54 -4.81 -9.88 5.23
C LEU A 54 -5.61 -10.11 3.94
N VAL A 55 -5.89 -9.02 3.22
CA VAL A 55 -6.53 -9.04 1.91
C VAL A 55 -5.57 -8.38 0.93
N ALA A 56 -5.21 -9.09 -0.13
CA ALA A 56 -4.33 -8.53 -1.17
C ALA A 56 -5.06 -7.43 -1.95
N VAL A 57 -4.44 -6.26 -2.04
CA VAL A 57 -4.95 -5.10 -2.78
C VAL A 57 -3.87 -4.49 -3.66
N ASN A 58 -4.30 -3.77 -4.70
CA ASN A 58 -3.41 -2.95 -5.53
C ASN A 58 -3.83 -1.47 -5.45
N ALA A 59 -3.10 -0.61 -6.16
CA ALA A 59 -3.36 0.83 -6.13
C ALA A 59 -4.79 1.21 -6.55
N LYS A 60 -5.43 0.42 -7.43
CA LYS A 60 -6.80 0.64 -7.90
C LYS A 60 -7.85 0.10 -6.93
N THR A 61 -7.59 -1.03 -6.27
CA THR A 61 -8.61 -1.75 -5.49
C THR A 61 -8.65 -1.35 -4.01
N ARG A 62 -7.56 -0.81 -3.45
CA ARG A 62 -7.49 -0.50 -2.02
C ARG A 62 -8.54 0.51 -1.53
N GLY A 63 -8.86 1.52 -2.35
CA GLY A 63 -9.92 2.51 -2.04
C GLY A 63 -11.31 1.89 -2.08
N PRO A 64 -11.74 1.30 -3.21
CA PRO A 64 -13.05 0.65 -3.33
C PRO A 64 -13.33 -0.44 -2.29
N LEU A 65 -12.32 -1.22 -1.90
CA LEU A 65 -12.46 -2.25 -0.86
C LEU A 65 -12.59 -1.65 0.55
N LEU A 66 -12.04 -0.46 0.77
CA LEU A 66 -12.26 0.29 2.01
C LEU A 66 -13.65 0.93 2.00
N ASP A 67 -14.06 1.51 0.88
CA ASP A 67 -15.37 2.16 0.70
C ASP A 67 -16.54 1.20 0.97
N ASN A 68 -16.44 -0.05 0.48
CA ASN A 68 -17.49 -1.04 0.63
C ASN A 68 -17.37 -1.90 1.91
N GLY A 69 -16.40 -1.60 2.78
CA GLY A 69 -16.19 -2.32 4.04
C GLY A 69 -15.63 -3.74 3.92
N SER A 70 -15.11 -4.12 2.75
CA SER A 70 -14.41 -5.41 2.57
C SER A 70 -13.11 -5.48 3.39
N VAL A 71 -12.50 -4.33 3.67
CA VAL A 71 -11.37 -4.17 4.61
C VAL A 71 -11.69 -3.07 5.62
N ASP A 72 -11.16 -3.19 6.83
CA ASP A 72 -11.29 -2.15 7.87
C ASP A 72 -10.24 -1.04 7.73
N ALA A 73 -9.08 -1.40 7.18
CA ALA A 73 -7.94 -0.51 7.03
C ALA A 73 -7.13 -0.88 5.78
N VAL A 74 -6.39 0.10 5.26
CA VAL A 74 -5.46 -0.08 4.16
C VAL A 74 -4.07 0.32 4.63
N ILE A 75 -3.12 -0.61 4.53
CA ILE A 75 -1.69 -0.40 4.80
C ILE A 75 -0.96 -0.94 3.58
N ALA A 76 -0.94 -0.15 2.51
CA ALA A 76 -0.62 -0.62 1.16
C ALA A 76 0.00 0.49 0.30
N THR A 77 1.10 1.10 0.75
CA THR A 77 1.80 2.25 0.15
C THR A 77 0.83 3.36 -0.28
N PHE A 78 -0.05 3.76 0.66
CA PHE A 78 -1.14 4.68 0.36
C PHE A 78 -0.78 6.12 0.77
N THR A 79 -0.15 6.85 -0.16
CA THR A 79 0.28 8.24 0.08
C THR A 79 -0.85 9.13 0.58
N ILE A 80 -0.60 9.83 1.68
CA ILE A 80 -1.50 10.84 2.24
C ILE A 80 -1.51 12.06 1.30
N THR A 81 -2.69 12.45 0.79
CA THR A 81 -2.85 13.66 -0.03
C THR A 81 -4.07 14.46 0.43
N PRO A 82 -4.14 15.79 0.18
CA PRO A 82 -5.32 16.59 0.52
C PRO A 82 -6.61 16.07 -0.10
N GLU A 83 -6.54 15.56 -1.34
CA GLU A 83 -7.68 14.96 -2.04
C GLU A 83 -8.16 13.69 -1.35
N ARG A 84 -7.25 12.79 -0.98
CA ARG A 84 -7.60 11.56 -0.26
C ARG A 84 -8.12 11.85 1.15
N LYS A 85 -7.60 12.87 1.83
CA LYS A 85 -8.10 13.29 3.16
C LYS A 85 -9.55 13.79 3.15
N ARG A 86 -10.10 14.15 1.97
CA ARG A 86 -11.53 14.51 1.85
C ARG A 86 -12.45 13.28 1.84
N ILE A 87 -11.90 12.10 1.54
CA ILE A 87 -12.65 10.85 1.35
C ILE A 87 -12.33 9.86 2.48
N TYR A 88 -11.08 9.84 2.94
CA TYR A 88 -10.54 8.88 3.90
C TYR A 88 -9.92 9.55 5.11
N ASN A 89 -10.05 8.89 6.25
CA ASN A 89 -9.22 9.17 7.41
C ASN A 89 -7.87 8.47 7.27
N PHE A 90 -6.82 9.14 7.72
CA PHE A 90 -5.46 8.60 7.75
C PHE A 90 -4.91 8.65 9.17
N SER A 91 -4.05 7.71 9.50
CA SER A 91 -3.18 7.82 10.67
C SER A 91 -2.12 8.91 10.47
N GLU A 92 -1.29 9.11 11.49
CA GLU A 92 0.04 9.67 11.27
C GLU A 92 0.83 8.82 10.25
N PRO A 93 1.71 9.42 9.45
CA PRO A 93 2.49 8.70 8.45
C PRO A 93 3.40 7.67 9.14
N TYR A 94 3.34 6.42 8.69
CA TYR A 94 4.20 5.33 9.17
C TYR A 94 5.52 5.21 8.38
N TYR A 95 5.59 5.84 7.20
CA TYR A 95 6.78 5.88 6.36
C TYR A 95 6.71 7.08 5.42
N GLN A 96 7.86 7.66 5.08
CA GLN A 96 7.99 8.73 4.10
C GLN A 96 8.99 8.32 3.03
N ASP A 97 8.57 8.37 1.76
CA ASP A 97 9.39 8.04 0.61
C ASP A 97 9.45 9.20 -0.40
N ALA A 98 10.25 8.99 -1.44
CA ALA A 98 10.35 9.88 -2.59
C ALA A 98 10.00 9.13 -3.87
N ILE A 99 9.44 9.85 -4.84
CA ILE A 99 9.16 9.29 -6.16
C ILE A 99 10.48 9.23 -6.95
N GLY A 100 10.83 8.04 -7.43
CA GLY A 100 11.96 7.80 -8.31
C GLY A 100 11.55 7.02 -9.55
N LEU A 101 12.49 6.93 -10.51
CA LEU A 101 12.34 6.14 -11.73
C LEU A 101 13.42 5.06 -11.77
N LEU A 102 12.99 3.82 -12.01
CA LEU A 102 13.91 2.72 -12.30
C LEU A 102 14.14 2.68 -13.80
N VAL A 103 15.42 2.76 -14.20
CA VAL A 103 15.83 2.77 -15.61
C VAL A 103 16.93 1.74 -15.84
N LEU A 104 17.00 1.22 -17.06
CA LEU A 104 18.10 0.38 -17.50
C LEU A 104 19.40 1.20 -17.55
N LYS A 105 20.49 0.64 -17.02
CA LYS A 105 21.77 1.34 -16.88
C LYS A 105 22.31 1.82 -18.22
N GLU A 106 22.16 1.01 -19.27
CA GLU A 106 22.61 1.31 -20.63
C GLU A 106 21.85 2.45 -21.31
N LYS A 107 20.66 2.83 -20.83
CA LYS A 107 19.92 3.99 -21.37
C LYS A 107 20.51 5.32 -20.95
N ASN A 108 21.33 5.34 -19.90
CA ASN A 108 22.03 6.52 -19.38
C ASN A 108 21.13 7.74 -19.10
N TYR A 109 19.83 7.54 -18.85
CA TYR A 109 18.92 8.61 -18.43
C TYR A 109 19.34 9.19 -17.08
N LYS A 110 19.41 10.51 -16.96
CA LYS A 110 19.75 11.25 -15.74
C LYS A 110 18.59 12.10 -15.23
N SER A 111 17.61 12.37 -16.09
CA SER A 111 16.45 13.19 -15.80
C SER A 111 15.21 12.67 -16.52
N LEU A 112 14.03 13.16 -16.10
CA LEU A 112 12.78 12.89 -16.81
C LEU A 112 12.80 13.46 -18.24
N ALA A 113 13.54 14.54 -18.48
CA ALA A 113 13.67 15.15 -19.80
C ALA A 113 14.37 14.22 -20.80
N ASP A 114 15.34 13.43 -20.33
CA ASP A 114 16.06 12.45 -21.17
C ASP A 114 15.14 11.30 -21.63
N MET A 115 13.99 11.15 -20.99
CA MET A 115 13.00 10.10 -21.28
C MET A 115 11.91 10.57 -22.23
N LYS A 116 12.05 11.74 -22.87
CA LYS A 116 11.08 12.24 -23.85
C LYS A 116 10.88 11.23 -24.98
N GLY A 117 9.64 10.80 -25.19
CA GLY A 117 9.28 9.79 -26.20
C GLY A 117 9.46 8.34 -25.76
N ALA A 118 9.96 8.09 -24.54
CA ALA A 118 10.02 6.75 -23.98
C ALA A 118 8.66 6.32 -23.42
N ASN A 119 8.42 5.01 -23.43
CA ASN A 119 7.27 4.42 -22.74
C ASN A 119 7.60 4.27 -21.25
N ILE A 120 6.81 4.93 -20.38
CA ILE A 120 6.97 4.87 -18.93
C ILE A 120 5.85 4.03 -18.32
N GLY A 121 6.20 2.90 -17.69
CA GLY A 121 5.26 2.07 -16.95
C GLY A 121 4.94 2.68 -15.59
N VAL A 122 3.65 2.90 -15.29
CA VAL A 122 3.21 3.43 -14.01
C VAL A 122 1.88 2.84 -13.57
N ALA A 123 1.71 2.63 -12.26
CA ALA A 123 0.44 2.20 -11.70
C ALA A 123 -0.63 3.31 -11.81
N GLN A 124 -1.78 2.98 -12.41
CA GLN A 124 -2.82 3.93 -12.81
C GLN A 124 -3.42 4.79 -11.68
N ALA A 125 -3.31 4.37 -10.42
CA ALA A 125 -3.85 5.07 -9.24
C ALA A 125 -2.76 5.44 -8.21
N ALA A 126 -1.49 5.41 -8.63
CA ALA A 126 -0.37 5.86 -7.82
C ALA A 126 -0.15 7.37 -7.97
N THR A 127 0.33 8.00 -6.90
CA THR A 127 0.78 9.40 -6.92
C THR A 127 1.93 9.62 -7.89
N THR A 128 2.76 8.60 -8.15
CA THR A 128 3.78 8.60 -9.19
C THR A 128 3.25 9.00 -10.56
N LYS A 129 2.04 8.53 -10.94
CA LYS A 129 1.45 8.85 -12.24
C LYS A 129 1.28 10.36 -12.43
N LYS A 130 0.80 11.05 -11.39
CA LYS A 130 0.61 12.50 -11.36
C LYS A 130 1.93 13.29 -11.31
N ALA A 131 3.01 12.65 -10.86
CA ALA A 131 4.32 13.30 -10.76
C ALA A 131 5.11 13.25 -12.07
N ILE A 132 4.87 12.26 -12.92
CA ILE A 132 5.57 12.06 -14.20
C ILE A 132 4.78 12.59 -15.42
N GLY A 133 3.53 13.00 -15.22
CA GLY A 133 2.57 13.45 -16.24
C GLY A 133 1.17 13.52 -15.67
#